data_AF-A0A1Q3GR40-F1
#
_entry.id   AF-A0A1Q3GR40-F1
#
_cell.length_a   1.000
_cell.length_b   1.000
_cell.length_c   1.000
_cell.angle_alpha   90.00
_cell.angle_beta   90.00
_cell.angle_gamma   90.00
#
_symmetry.space_group_name_H-M   'P 1'
#
loop_
_entity.id
_entity.type
_entity.pdbx_description
1 polymer ?
#
loop_
_entity_poly.entity_id
_entity_poly.type
_entity_poly.pdbx_seq_one_letter_code
_entity_poly.pdbx_strand_id
1 'polypeptide(L)'
;MKSSLIFILTFYVFTFNQACIAQTKKSYPKFSSQKRIFYTDAQGEEILELEGNVVFQTAKIKIGNAQRVTYNKNTGKVVVEGLARFTTQGKVVKSSHAKYQG
;
A
#
# COMPACT_ATOMS: atom_id res chain seq x y z
N MET A 1 43.54 37.41 7.33
CA MET A 1 43.23 36.27 6.43
C MET A 1 42.91 35.00 7.24
N LYS A 2 41.98 35.04 8.21
CA LYS A 2 41.65 33.87 9.06
C LYS A 2 40.14 33.57 9.17
N SER A 3 39.27 34.40 8.57
CA SER A 3 37.81 34.25 8.70
C SER A 3 37.13 33.47 7.55
N SER A 4 37.86 33.11 6.48
CA SER A 4 37.26 32.40 5.33
C SER A 4 37.07 30.89 5.54
N LEU A 5 37.66 30.30 6.59
CA LEU A 5 37.56 28.85 6.82
C LEU A 5 36.23 28.44 7.48
N ILE A 6 35.61 29.35 8.25
CA ILE A 6 34.38 29.08 9.02
C ILE A 6 33.15 29.01 8.09
N PHE A 7 33.16 29.78 7.00
CA PHE A 7 32.05 29.83 6.04
C PHE A 7 31.90 28.55 5.20
N ILE A 8 32.99 27.81 4.99
CA ILE A 8 32.97 26.56 4.22
C ILE A 8 32.43 25.42 5.10
N LEU A 9 32.72 25.44 6.40
CA LEU A 9 32.30 24.38 7.32
C LEU A 9 30.79 24.40 7.58
N THR A 10 30.15 25.57 7.61
CA THR A 10 28.70 25.69 7.81
C THR A 10 27.87 25.29 6.59
N PHE A 11 28.42 25.41 5.38
CA PHE A 11 27.72 24.99 4.15
C PHE A 11 27.59 23.46 4.04
N TYR A 12 28.53 22.69 4.61
CA TYR A 12 28.49 21.23 4.59
C TYR A 12 27.46 20.61 5.54
N VAL A 13 27.07 21.29 6.63
CA VAL A 13 26.08 20.77 7.59
C VAL A 13 24.65 20.91 7.07
N PHE A 14 24.40 21.88 6.18
CA PHE A 14 23.06 22.12 5.62
C PHE A 14 22.65 21.12 4.54
N THR A 15 23.61 20.52 3.82
CA THR A 15 23.30 19.58 2.74
C THR A 15 22.91 18.18 3.22
N PHE A 16 23.21 17.83 4.48
CA PHE A 16 22.88 16.50 5.02
C PHE A 16 21.48 16.40 5.66
N ASN A 17 20.75 17.52 5.85
CA ASN A 17 19.40 17.50 6.43
C ASN A 17 18.26 17.35 5.41
N GLN A 18 18.54 17.39 4.10
CA GLN A 18 17.50 17.23 3.07
C GLN A 18 17.34 15.80 2.56
N ALA A 19 17.95 14.81 3.22
CA ALA A 19 17.46 13.44 3.14
C ALA A 19 16.26 13.26 4.07
N CYS A 20 15.22 14.09 3.90
CA CYS A 20 13.89 13.73 4.33
C CYS A 20 13.48 12.57 3.42
N ILE A 21 13.90 11.38 3.82
CA ILE A 21 13.40 10.11 3.32
C ILE A 21 11.90 10.31 3.33
N ALA A 22 11.31 10.43 2.14
CA ALA A 22 9.90 10.24 1.94
C ALA A 22 9.64 8.79 2.35
N GLN A 23 9.52 8.59 3.66
CA GLN A 23 9.14 7.35 4.28
C GLN A 23 7.70 7.25 3.86
N THR A 24 7.48 6.66 2.69
CA THR A 24 6.17 6.23 2.23
C THR A 24 5.74 5.24 3.29
N LYS A 25 5.13 5.74 4.38
CA LYS A 25 4.44 4.92 5.36
C LYS A 25 3.58 4.03 4.51
N LYS A 26 3.87 2.73 4.52
CA LYS A 26 3.06 1.73 3.87
C LYS A 26 1.69 1.88 4.53
N SER A 27 0.82 2.66 3.90
CA SER A 27 -0.39 3.15 4.53
C SER A 27 -1.29 1.94 4.67
N TYR A 28 -1.47 1.51 5.91
CA TYR A 28 -2.34 0.40 6.20
C TYR A 28 -3.75 0.76 5.71
N PRO A 29 -4.44 -0.14 4.99
CA PRO A 29 -5.74 0.17 4.43
C PRO A 29 -6.75 0.49 5.52
N LYS A 30 -7.61 1.46 5.25
CA LYS A 30 -8.85 1.65 6.02
C LYS A 30 -9.89 0.69 5.47
N PHE A 31 -10.58 -0.04 6.33
CA PHE A 31 -11.61 -0.97 5.88
C PHE A 31 -12.74 -1.14 6.88
N SER A 32 -13.86 -1.64 6.37
CA SER A 32 -15.02 -2.13 7.11
C SER A 32 -15.53 -3.40 6.44
N SER A 33 -15.95 -4.38 7.23
CA SER A 33 -16.48 -5.66 6.75
C SER A 33 -17.33 -6.33 7.83
N GLN A 34 -18.12 -7.32 7.44
CA GLN A 34 -18.86 -8.15 8.39
C GLN A 34 -17.94 -9.17 9.08
N LYS A 35 -16.96 -9.70 8.35
CA LYS A 35 -15.98 -10.66 8.86
C LYS A 35 -14.56 -10.28 8.45
N ARG A 36 -13.61 -10.61 9.32
CA ARG A 36 -12.18 -10.30 9.16
C ARG A 36 -11.32 -11.47 9.64
N ILE A 37 -10.40 -11.91 8.81
CA ILE A 37 -9.44 -12.97 9.10
C ILE A 37 -8.04 -12.43 8.84
N PHE A 38 -7.13 -12.68 9.77
CA PHE A 38 -5.71 -12.43 9.61
C PHE A 38 -4.96 -13.75 9.73
N TYR A 39 -4.11 -14.05 8.78
CA TYR A 39 -3.27 -15.23 8.81
C TYR A 39 -1.98 -15.00 8.05
N THR A 40 -1.02 -15.89 8.27
CA THR A 40 0.20 -15.97 7.47
C THR A 40 0.05 -17.20 6.57
N ASP A 41 0.25 -17.03 5.27
CA ASP A 41 0.18 -18.17 4.33
C ASP A 41 1.40 -19.09 4.44
N ALA A 42 1.41 -20.18 3.68
CA ALA A 42 2.49 -21.17 3.71
C ALA A 42 3.84 -20.59 3.23
N GLN A 43 3.82 -19.45 2.55
CA GLN A 43 4.97 -18.74 2.03
C GLN A 43 5.47 -17.65 3.00
N GLY A 44 4.79 -17.47 4.15
CA GLY A 44 5.17 -16.48 5.15
C GLY A 44 4.57 -15.09 4.91
N GLU A 45 3.62 -14.95 3.98
CA GLU A 45 3.00 -13.66 3.66
C GLU A 45 1.85 -13.34 4.63
N GLU A 46 1.81 -12.12 5.15
CA GLU A 46 0.73 -11.65 6.01
C GLU A 46 -0.50 -11.27 5.18
N ILE A 47 -1.57 -12.04 5.32
CA ILE A 47 -2.83 -11.90 4.60
C ILE A 47 -3.93 -11.34 5.52
N LEU A 48 -4.66 -10.37 4.99
CA LEU A 48 -5.92 -9.87 5.51
C LEU A 48 -7.05 -10.25 4.57
N GLU A 49 -7.99 -11.05 5.05
CA GLU A 49 -9.24 -11.36 4.35
C GLU A 49 -10.41 -10.65 5.01
N LEU A 50 -11.22 -10.00 4.17
CA LEU A 50 -12.42 -9.27 4.54
C LEU A 50 -13.60 -9.86 3.76
N GLU A 51 -14.70 -10.17 4.45
CA GLU A 51 -15.90 -10.72 3.83
C GLU A 51 -17.15 -9.95 4.26
N GLY A 52 -18.08 -9.83 3.32
CA GLY A 52 -19.42 -9.27 3.51
C GLY A 52 -19.46 -7.74 3.50
N ASN A 53 -20.10 -7.16 2.47
CA ASN A 53 -20.29 -5.73 2.26
C ASN A 53 -19.01 -4.90 2.53
N VAL A 54 -17.90 -5.35 1.95
CA VAL A 54 -16.58 -4.82 2.27
C VAL A 54 -16.41 -3.43 1.66
N VAL A 55 -15.98 -2.50 2.50
CA VAL A 55 -15.44 -1.20 2.11
C VAL A 55 -13.95 -1.22 2.41
N PHE A 56 -13.11 -0.92 1.42
CA PHE A 56 -11.65 -0.97 1.55
C PHE A 56 -11.02 0.21 0.82
N GLN A 57 -10.11 0.91 1.50
CA GLN A 57 -9.49 2.12 0.98
C GLN A 57 -7.99 2.15 1.30
N THR A 58 -7.19 2.39 0.28
CA THR A 58 -5.78 2.79 0.38
C THR A 58 -5.61 4.20 -0.18
N ALA A 59 -4.37 4.70 -0.24
CA ALA A 59 -4.07 5.94 -0.93
C ALA A 59 -4.38 5.89 -2.44
N LYS A 60 -4.41 4.71 -3.07
CA LYS A 60 -4.52 4.55 -4.54
C LYS A 60 -5.85 3.97 -5.00
N ILE A 61 -6.53 3.22 -4.15
CA ILE A 61 -7.75 2.51 -4.51
C ILE A 61 -8.82 2.69 -3.45
N LYS A 62 -10.08 2.80 -3.90
CA LYS A 62 -11.27 2.76 -3.06
C LYS A 62 -12.22 1.72 -3.62
N ILE A 63 -12.58 0.76 -2.77
CA ILE A 63 -13.47 -0.36 -3.04
C ILE A 63 -14.65 -0.23 -2.09
N GLY A 64 -15.86 -0.39 -2.61
CA GLY A 64 -17.08 -0.39 -1.82
C GLY A 64 -18.00 -1.51 -2.28
N ASN A 65 -18.75 -2.08 -1.33
CA ASN A 65 -19.71 -3.16 -1.55
C ASN A 65 -19.10 -4.38 -2.26
N ALA A 66 -17.86 -4.75 -1.92
CA ALA A 66 -17.30 -6.02 -2.38
C ALA A 66 -17.82 -7.17 -1.51
N GLN A 67 -17.96 -8.36 -2.10
CA GLN A 67 -18.27 -9.55 -1.32
C GLN A 67 -17.05 -10.00 -0.51
N ARG A 68 -15.87 -9.96 -1.12
CA ARG A 68 -14.60 -10.31 -0.47
C ARG A 68 -13.45 -9.43 -0.95
N VAL A 69 -12.53 -9.10 -0.04
CA VAL A 69 -11.24 -8.48 -0.34
C VAL A 69 -10.14 -9.25 0.37
N THR A 70 -9.12 -9.67 -0.38
CA THR A 70 -7.89 -10.26 0.16
C THR A 70 -6.74 -9.29 -0.07
N TYR A 71 -6.10 -8.86 1.01
CA TYR A 71 -4.97 -7.94 0.99
C TYR A 71 -3.72 -8.61 1.56
N ASN A 72 -2.68 -8.71 0.74
CA ASN A 72 -1.37 -9.11 1.21
C ASN A 72 -0.59 -7.86 1.64
N LYS A 73 -0.21 -7.81 2.92
CA LYS A 73 0.45 -6.65 3.52
C LYS A 73 1.92 -6.53 3.13
N ASN A 74 2.59 -7.63 2.81
CA ASN A 74 3.99 -7.67 2.37
C ASN A 74 4.14 -7.13 0.94
N THR A 75 3.28 -7.52 0.01
CA THR A 75 3.34 -7.11 -1.40
C THR A 75 2.45 -5.91 -1.73
N GLY A 76 1.45 -5.62 -0.90
CA GLY A 76 0.40 -4.64 -1.21
C GLY A 76 -0.60 -5.14 -2.26
N LYS A 77 -0.54 -6.43 -2.62
CA LYS A 77 -1.47 -7.05 -3.58
C LYS A 77 -2.88 -7.08 -3.00
N VAL A 78 -3.85 -6.66 -3.80
CA VAL A 78 -5.28 -6.66 -3.45
C VAL A 78 -6.01 -7.52 -4.47
N VAL A 79 -6.74 -8.52 -4.00
CA VAL A 79 -7.67 -9.32 -4.78
C VAL A 79 -9.08 -8.98 -4.30
N VAL A 80 -10.00 -8.79 -5.24
CA VAL A 80 -11.36 -8.33 -4.95
C VAL A 80 -12.33 -9.25 -5.67
N GLU A 81 -13.30 -9.77 -4.95
CA GLU A 81 -14.34 -10.66 -5.49
C GLU A 81 -15.73 -10.09 -5.23
N GLY A 82 -16.67 -10.37 -6.14
CA GLY A 82 -18.07 -9.94 -6.02
C GLY A 82 -18.25 -8.43 -6.10
N LEU A 83 -17.42 -7.74 -6.91
CA LEU A 83 -17.53 -6.30 -7.09
C LEU A 83 -18.46 -5.95 -8.26
N ALA A 84 -19.58 -5.29 -7.98
CA ALA A 84 -20.55 -4.95 -9.02
C ALA A 84 -20.07 -3.85 -9.99
N ARG A 85 -19.30 -2.87 -9.49
CA ARG A 85 -18.78 -1.73 -10.26
C ARG A 85 -17.44 -1.26 -9.69
N PHE A 86 -16.46 -0.93 -10.54
CA PHE A 86 -15.25 -0.19 -10.12
C PHE A 86 -14.92 0.94 -11.09
N THR A 87 -14.29 1.98 -10.53
CA THR A 87 -13.69 3.10 -11.26
C THR A 87 -12.22 3.18 -10.84
N THR A 88 -11.31 3.37 -11.80
CA THR A 88 -9.88 3.52 -11.53
C THR A 88 -9.32 4.72 -12.30
N GLN A 89 -8.37 5.44 -11.69
CA GLN A 89 -7.64 6.54 -12.33
C GLN A 89 -6.37 6.05 -13.07
N GLY A 90 -6.18 4.73 -13.17
CA GLY A 90 -5.05 4.09 -13.85
C GLY A 90 -5.45 3.31 -15.10
N LYS A 91 -4.45 2.83 -15.83
CA LYS A 91 -4.65 1.94 -16.98
C LYS A 91 -5.15 0.58 -16.50
N VAL A 92 -6.32 0.15 -16.99
CA VAL A 92 -6.78 -1.23 -16.81
C VAL A 92 -6.02 -2.12 -17.79
N VAL A 93 -5.26 -3.07 -17.25
CA VAL A 93 -4.60 -4.12 -18.06
C VAL A 93 -5.34 -5.42 -17.82
N LYS A 94 -6.08 -5.89 -18.83
CA LYS A 94 -6.72 -7.20 -18.80
C LYS A 94 -5.67 -8.25 -19.16
N SER A 95 -5.34 -9.13 -18.22
CA SER A 95 -4.47 -10.30 -18.46
C SER A 95 -5.24 -11.56 -18.13
N SER A 96 -5.19 -12.56 -19.02
CA SER A 96 -5.79 -13.88 -18.84
C SER A 96 -5.02 -14.79 -17.87
N HIS A 97 -3.87 -14.34 -17.36
CA HIS A 97 -2.98 -15.15 -16.50
C HIS A 97 -3.22 -14.94 -15.00
N ALA A 98 -4.47 -14.80 -14.56
CA ALA A 98 -4.78 -14.89 -13.14
C ALA A 98 -4.66 -16.35 -12.70
N LYS A 99 -3.44 -16.81 -12.38
CA LYS A 99 -3.23 -18.10 -11.73
C LYS A 99 -3.87 -18.02 -10.34
N TYR A 100 -5.03 -18.64 -10.17
CA TYR A 100 -5.47 -19.11 -8.86
C TYR A 100 -4.48 -20.20 -8.44
N GLN A 101 -3.65 -19.89 -7.44
CA GLN A 101 -2.96 -20.92 -6.69
C GLN A 101 -3.88 -21.25 -5.52
N GLY A 102 -4.67 -22.32 -5.69
CA GLY A 102 -5.39 -22.98 -4.61
C GLY A 102 -4.55 -24.10 -4.03
#